data_AF-A0A554VPC0-F1
#
_entry.id   AF-A0A554VPC0-F1
#
_cell.length_a   1.000
_cell.length_b   1.000
_cell.length_c   1.000
_cell.angle_alpha   90.00
_cell.angle_beta   90.00
_cell.angle_gamma   90.00
#
_symmetry.space_group_name_H-M   'P 1'
#
loop_
_entity.id
_entity.type
_entity.pdbx_description
1 polymer ?
#
loop_
_entity_poly.entity_id
_entity_poly.type
_entity_poly.pdbx_seq_one_letter_code
_entity_poly.pdbx_strand_id
1 'polypeptide(L)'
;MSQFEEAKYLEIYITIEDYIDKVHYQKIFCPECKIAPIHIVRKQKIPPYFASNRKEEHHQDCQHYEEFIPNKNLVRLINSNQIEDQKRLEFLIRSNLKASLRLLLGNEKGNNFNTNFLENNSSTNTEKKGNTDRYKKESIPRVHIKNLRKKEELLDNHIIIYGKAELEIKNHERTNKQTKEKFTVKQLIFRREGKFVFSISLSGYKANNLSQENGNISFAVFGELKKNSSFLNIKSHTLRICRFVSDFRS
;
A
#
# COMPACT_ATOMS: atom_id res chain seq x y z
N MET A 1 7.92 19.84 -4.97
CA MET A 1 6.63 19.95 -4.27
C MET A 1 5.75 18.78 -4.66
N SER A 2 5.23 18.04 -3.69
CA SER A 2 4.23 17.00 -3.92
C SER A 2 2.91 17.64 -4.35
N GLN A 3 2.22 17.03 -5.31
CA GLN A 3 0.92 17.48 -5.82
C GLN A 3 -0.16 16.47 -5.43
N PHE A 4 -1.36 16.95 -5.09
CA PHE A 4 -2.49 16.12 -4.65
C PHE A 4 -3.79 16.55 -5.32
N GLU A 5 -4.63 15.56 -5.66
CA GLU A 5 -5.98 15.75 -6.20
C GLU A 5 -7.03 16.02 -5.11
N GLU A 6 -6.76 15.59 -3.88
CA GLU A 6 -7.67 15.69 -2.73
C GLU A 6 -6.89 16.07 -1.46
N ALA A 7 -7.61 16.59 -0.47
CA ALA A 7 -7.08 16.98 0.83
C ALA A 7 -7.93 16.40 1.97
N LYS A 8 -7.32 16.12 3.13
CA LYS A 8 -8.10 15.85 4.35
C LYS A 8 -8.52 17.19 4.97
N TYR A 9 -9.81 17.34 5.22
CA TYR A 9 -10.42 18.48 5.90
C TYR A 9 -11.36 17.97 6.99
N LEU A 10 -11.06 18.28 8.26
CA LEU A 10 -11.75 17.67 9.41
C LEU A 10 -11.77 16.14 9.28
N GLU A 11 -12.93 15.48 9.26
CA GLU A 11 -13.05 14.02 9.05
C GLU A 11 -13.47 13.61 7.63
N ILE A 12 -13.49 14.55 6.68
CA ILE A 12 -13.83 14.29 5.28
C ILE A 12 -12.64 14.52 4.35
N TYR A 13 -12.75 13.96 3.14
CA TYR A 13 -11.85 14.27 2.03
C TYR A 13 -12.56 15.25 1.10
N ILE A 14 -11.85 16.30 0.67
CA ILE A 14 -12.36 17.32 -0.23
C ILE A 14 -11.54 17.35 -1.52
N THR A 15 -12.19 17.65 -2.64
CA THR A 15 -11.52 17.92 -3.93
C THR A 15 -11.23 19.41 -4.10
N ILE A 16 -10.70 19.78 -5.26
CA ILE A 16 -10.46 21.18 -5.63
C ILE A 16 -11.79 21.92 -5.84
N GLU A 17 -12.81 21.24 -6.37
CA GLU A 17 -14.14 21.82 -6.61
C GLU A 17 -14.88 22.13 -5.30
N ASP A 18 -14.65 21.31 -4.27
CA ASP A 18 -15.17 21.51 -2.91
C ASP A 18 -14.46 22.67 -2.17
N TYR A 19 -13.35 23.18 -2.72
CA TYR A 19 -12.49 24.15 -2.04
C TYR A 19 -13.04 25.58 -2.13
N ILE A 20 -13.48 26.13 -0.99
CA ILE A 20 -13.92 27.52 -0.83
C ILE A 20 -12.99 28.30 0.11
N ASP A 21 -12.98 29.63 0.03
CA ASP A 21 -12.05 30.46 0.83
C ASP A 21 -12.22 30.29 2.35
N LYS A 22 -13.40 29.88 2.86
CA LYS A 22 -13.58 29.51 4.28
C LYS A 22 -12.76 28.28 4.69
N VAL A 23 -12.53 27.34 3.77
CA VAL A 23 -11.66 26.17 3.96
C VAL A 23 -10.20 26.59 3.98
N HIS A 24 -9.82 27.71 3.34
CA HIS A 24 -8.44 28.23 3.36
C HIS A 24 -7.95 28.60 4.77
N TYR A 25 -8.86 29.09 5.62
CA TYR A 25 -8.55 29.45 7.02
C TYR A 25 -8.42 28.24 7.95
N GLN A 26 -8.93 27.08 7.53
CA GLN A 26 -8.81 25.84 8.28
C GLN A 26 -7.68 24.99 7.70
N LYS A 27 -6.87 24.38 8.57
CA LYS A 27 -5.74 23.57 8.12
C LYS A 27 -6.26 22.33 7.36
N ILE A 28 -6.01 22.29 6.05
CA ILE A 28 -6.15 21.08 5.24
C ILE A 28 -4.83 20.30 5.31
N PHE A 29 -4.92 18.97 5.28
CA PHE A 29 -3.77 18.10 5.50
C PHE A 29 -3.60 17.07 4.40
N CYS A 30 -2.37 16.55 4.28
CA CYS A 30 -2.03 15.45 3.39
C CYS A 30 -3.04 14.29 3.56
N PRO A 31 -3.66 13.82 2.47
CA PRO A 31 -4.69 12.78 2.54
C PRO A 31 -4.17 11.41 3.00
N GLU A 32 -2.85 11.19 2.92
CA GLU A 32 -2.20 9.96 3.36
C GLU A 32 -1.84 10.00 4.85
N CYS A 33 -1.02 10.96 5.29
CA CYS A 33 -0.51 10.99 6.66
C CYS A 33 -1.32 11.84 7.62
N LYS A 34 -2.23 12.69 7.13
CA LYS A 34 -3.13 13.55 7.93
C LYS A 34 -2.41 14.53 8.87
N ILE A 35 -1.10 14.73 8.69
CA ILE A 35 -0.24 15.56 9.55
C ILE A 35 0.33 16.76 8.80
N ALA A 36 0.87 16.55 7.59
CA ALA A 36 1.47 17.62 6.81
C ALA A 36 0.40 18.61 6.34
N PRO A 37 0.49 19.91 6.63
CA PRO A 37 -0.40 20.90 6.07
C PRO A 37 -0.18 21.01 4.56
N ILE A 38 -1.27 21.18 3.82
CA ILE A 38 -1.23 21.43 2.37
C ILE A 38 -1.95 22.73 2.04
N HIS A 39 -1.71 23.27 0.85
CA HIS A 39 -2.33 24.49 0.37
C HIS A 39 -2.75 24.34 -1.09
N ILE A 40 -3.74 25.10 -1.53
CA ILE A 40 -4.10 25.15 -2.94
C ILE A 40 -3.09 26.01 -3.71
N VAL A 41 -2.65 25.52 -4.86
CA VAL A 41 -1.80 26.24 -5.80
C VAL A 41 -2.64 26.55 -7.04
N ARG A 42 -2.73 27.83 -7.39
CA ARG A 42 -3.37 28.33 -8.61
C ARG A 42 -2.29 28.97 -9.50
N LYS A 43 -2.05 28.42 -10.68
CA LYS A 43 -1.07 28.93 -11.66
C LYS A 43 -1.75 29.18 -13.01
N GLN A 44 -1.26 30.16 -13.76
CA GLN A 44 -1.76 30.39 -15.12
C GLN A 44 -1.55 29.14 -15.99
N LYS A 45 -2.56 28.75 -16.76
CA LYS A 45 -2.55 27.61 -17.70
C LYS A 45 -2.30 26.22 -17.08
N ILE A 46 -2.37 26.09 -15.76
CA ILE A 46 -2.26 24.81 -15.05
C ILE A 46 -3.52 24.64 -14.18
N PRO A 47 -4.21 23.49 -14.26
CA PRO A 47 -5.32 23.21 -13.34
C PRO A 47 -4.88 23.38 -11.88
N PRO A 48 -5.72 23.95 -11.00
CA PRO A 48 -5.37 24.08 -9.59
C PRO A 48 -5.06 22.71 -8.98
N TYR A 49 -4.18 22.68 -7.97
CA TYR A 49 -3.82 21.45 -7.28
C TYR A 49 -3.48 21.74 -5.82
N PHE A 50 -3.62 20.75 -4.94
CA PHE A 50 -3.10 20.87 -3.58
C PHE A 50 -1.60 20.55 -3.56
N ALA A 51 -0.85 21.23 -2.70
CA ALA A 51 0.58 21.00 -2.56
C ALA A 51 1.06 21.06 -1.11
N SER A 52 2.12 20.31 -0.84
CA SER A 52 2.89 20.36 0.41
C SER A 52 4.21 21.10 0.17
N ASN A 53 4.60 21.94 1.13
CA ASN A 53 5.79 22.79 1.03
C ASN A 53 7.08 22.00 1.26
N ARG A 54 7.10 21.13 2.27
CA ARG A 54 8.31 20.45 2.74
C ARG A 54 8.04 18.97 3.01
N LYS A 55 8.99 18.10 2.65
CA LYS A 55 8.87 16.66 2.91
C LYS A 55 8.92 16.35 4.41
N GLU A 56 9.65 17.16 5.18
CA GLU A 56 9.85 17.02 6.62
C GLU A 56 8.58 17.28 7.44
N GLU A 57 7.58 17.94 6.85
CA GLU A 57 6.25 18.14 7.46
C GLU A 57 5.40 16.85 7.42
N HIS A 58 5.79 15.87 6.61
CA HIS A 58 5.11 14.58 6.55
C HIS A 58 5.61 13.63 7.63
N HIS A 59 4.70 12.78 8.11
CA HIS A 59 5.06 11.64 8.95
C HIS A 59 6.06 10.72 8.22
N GLN A 60 6.99 10.11 8.97
CA GLN A 60 8.05 9.25 8.39
C GLN A 60 7.51 8.08 7.57
N ASP A 61 6.30 7.59 7.91
CA ASP A 61 5.63 6.52 7.17
C ASP A 61 4.85 7.00 5.93
N CYS A 62 4.82 8.30 5.64
CA CYS A 62 4.13 8.88 4.48
C CYS A 62 4.97 8.69 3.21
N GLN A 63 4.34 8.34 2.09
CA GLN A 63 5.05 8.19 0.82
C GLN A 63 5.71 9.50 0.36
N HIS A 64 5.20 10.65 0.82
CA HIS A 64 5.73 11.98 0.48
C HIS A 64 6.91 12.42 1.36
N TYR A 65 7.24 11.65 2.40
CA TYR A 65 8.48 11.81 3.17
C TYR A 65 9.65 11.06 2.51
N GLU A 66 9.33 9.99 1.77
CA GLU A 66 10.30 8.98 1.33
C GLU A 66 10.97 9.30 0.00
N GLU A 67 12.15 8.71 -0.23
CA GLU A 67 12.81 8.69 -1.54
C GLU A 67 12.61 7.30 -2.16
N PHE A 68 12.04 7.21 -3.36
CA PHE A 68 11.70 5.91 -3.93
C PHE A 68 12.90 5.24 -4.62
N ILE A 69 13.05 3.93 -4.38
CA ILE A 69 13.95 3.11 -5.17
C ILE A 69 13.45 3.05 -6.62
N PRO A 70 14.32 3.29 -7.64
CA PRO A 70 13.93 3.10 -9.02
C PRO A 70 13.49 1.66 -9.30
N ASN A 71 12.41 1.47 -10.09
CA ASN A 71 11.90 0.12 -10.39
C ASN A 71 12.98 -0.79 -10.99
N LYS A 72 13.89 -0.27 -11.84
CA LYS A 72 15.04 -1.03 -12.38
C LYS A 72 15.93 -1.63 -11.28
N ASN A 73 16.19 -0.86 -10.22
CA ASN A 73 17.00 -1.32 -9.08
C ASN A 73 16.23 -2.35 -8.25
N LEU A 74 14.92 -2.16 -8.08
CA LEU A 74 14.06 -3.11 -7.38
C LEU A 74 13.98 -4.46 -8.12
N VAL A 75 13.84 -4.43 -9.45
CA VAL A 75 13.90 -5.63 -10.31
C VAL A 75 15.26 -6.33 -10.20
N ARG A 76 16.36 -5.57 -10.17
CA ARG A 76 17.70 -6.13 -9.94
C ARG A 76 17.78 -6.89 -8.61
N LEU A 77 17.25 -6.31 -7.53
CA LEU A 77 17.21 -6.96 -6.22
C LEU A 77 16.36 -8.24 -6.23
N ILE A 78 15.21 -8.22 -6.90
CA ILE A 78 14.30 -9.37 -7.03
C ILE A 78 14.96 -10.54 -7.78
N ASN A 79 15.73 -10.23 -8.82
CA ASN A 79 16.40 -11.23 -9.65
C ASN A 79 17.79 -11.63 -9.11
N SER A 80 18.25 -11.04 -8.01
CA SER A 80 19.57 -11.31 -7.46
C SER A 80 19.60 -12.59 -6.64
N ASN A 81 20.64 -13.38 -6.86
CA ASN A 81 20.95 -14.57 -6.05
C ASN A 81 21.90 -14.25 -4.88
N GLN A 82 22.33 -12.99 -4.74
CA GLN A 82 23.20 -12.58 -3.64
C GLN A 82 22.41 -12.47 -2.34
N ILE A 83 22.93 -13.08 -1.27
CA ILE A 83 22.30 -13.09 0.06
C ILE A 83 22.06 -11.67 0.57
N GLU A 84 23.00 -10.74 0.31
CA GLU A 84 22.88 -9.34 0.75
C GLU A 84 21.72 -8.62 0.04
N ASP A 85 21.56 -8.82 -1.27
CA ASP A 85 20.45 -8.25 -2.03
C ASP A 85 19.11 -8.82 -1.59
N GLN A 86 19.05 -10.12 -1.27
CA GLN A 86 17.85 -10.76 -0.74
C GLN A 86 17.47 -10.19 0.63
N LYS A 87 18.43 -10.04 1.54
CA LYS A 87 18.21 -9.40 2.85
C LYS A 87 17.73 -7.96 2.71
N ARG A 88 18.34 -7.19 1.78
CA ARG A 88 17.93 -5.82 1.48
C ARG A 88 16.50 -5.77 0.94
N LEU A 89 16.17 -6.64 -0.01
CA LEU A 89 14.83 -6.73 -0.58
C LEU A 89 13.80 -7.07 0.49
N GLU A 90 14.08 -8.07 1.34
CA GLU A 90 13.20 -8.45 2.44
C GLU A 90 12.99 -7.29 3.42
N PHE A 91 14.06 -6.59 3.78
CA PHE A 91 13.99 -5.41 4.63
C PHE A 91 13.09 -4.33 4.03
N LEU A 92 13.31 -3.96 2.76
CA LEU A 92 12.51 -2.95 2.06
C LEU A 92 11.03 -3.33 2.00
N ILE A 93 10.73 -4.59 1.64
CA ILE A 93 9.35 -5.08 1.61
C ILE A 93 8.72 -5.03 3.01
N ARG A 94 9.41 -5.54 4.02
CA ARG A 94 8.90 -5.63 5.39
C ARG A 94 8.65 -4.26 6.01
N SER A 95 9.58 -3.32 5.86
CA SER A 95 9.47 -1.97 6.41
C SER A 95 8.29 -1.22 5.78
N ASN A 96 8.18 -1.28 4.45
CA ASN A 96 7.13 -0.56 3.71
C ASN A 96 5.74 -1.17 3.90
N LEU A 97 5.62 -2.50 4.00
CA LEU A 97 4.36 -3.13 4.38
C LEU A 97 3.94 -2.74 5.81
N LYS A 98 4.89 -2.68 6.75
CA LYS A 98 4.63 -2.23 8.13
C LYS A 98 4.20 -0.76 8.17
N ALA A 99 4.85 0.12 7.41
CA ALA A 99 4.48 1.54 7.29
C ALA A 99 3.07 1.69 6.71
N SER A 100 2.74 0.94 5.65
CA SER A 100 1.42 0.97 5.02
C SER A 100 0.30 0.53 5.97
N LEU A 101 0.52 -0.55 6.74
CA LEU A 101 -0.45 -0.99 7.74
C LEU A 101 -0.56 0.00 8.91
N ARG A 102 0.53 0.63 9.34
CA ARG A 102 0.50 1.68 10.38
C ARG A 102 -0.28 2.90 9.94
N LEU A 103 -0.16 3.33 8.68
CA LEU A 103 -1.00 4.39 8.12
C LEU A 103 -2.49 4.02 8.20
N LEU A 104 -2.85 2.78 7.85
CA LEU A 104 -4.25 2.31 7.95
C LEU A 104 -4.76 2.26 9.40
N LEU A 105 -3.96 1.78 10.34
CA LEU A 105 -4.29 1.67 11.76
C LEU A 105 -4.35 3.04 12.47
N GLY A 106 -3.36 3.90 12.23
CA GLY A 106 -3.31 5.26 12.78
C GLY A 106 -4.49 6.11 12.30
N ASN A 107 -5.01 5.80 11.11
CA ASN A 107 -6.22 6.42 10.58
C ASN A 107 -7.50 6.05 11.33
N GLU A 108 -7.53 4.96 12.09
CA GLU A 108 -8.71 4.49 12.83
C GLU A 108 -8.72 4.92 14.30
N LYS A 109 -7.54 5.03 14.93
CA LYS A 109 -7.45 5.26 16.38
C LYS A 109 -7.38 6.73 16.81
N GLY A 110 -7.55 7.67 15.90
CA GLY A 110 -7.38 9.10 16.21
C GLY A 110 -5.98 9.37 16.77
N ASN A 111 -4.99 9.52 15.88
CA ASN A 111 -3.61 9.96 16.18
C ASN A 111 -2.76 9.13 17.16
N ASN A 112 -3.26 8.08 17.81
CA ASN A 112 -2.43 7.22 18.66
C ASN A 112 -1.93 5.99 17.88
N PHE A 113 -0.71 6.10 17.33
CA PHE A 113 0.06 5.00 16.74
C PHE A 113 0.43 3.96 17.82
N ASN A 114 -0.53 3.12 18.23
CA ASN A 114 -0.22 1.98 19.09
C ASN A 114 0.50 0.90 18.26
N THR A 115 1.82 0.81 18.47
CA THR A 115 2.76 -0.09 17.79
C THR A 115 2.58 -1.58 18.09
N ASN A 116 1.75 -1.91 19.08
CA ASN A 116 1.72 -3.24 19.71
C ASN A 116 0.99 -4.32 18.90
N PHE A 117 0.30 -3.98 17.81
CA PHE A 117 -0.47 -4.97 17.03
C PHE A 117 0.37 -5.78 16.02
N LEU A 118 1.63 -5.39 15.77
CA LEU A 118 2.51 -6.05 14.80
C LEU A 118 3.73 -6.75 15.43
N GLU A 119 3.80 -6.81 16.76
CA GLU A 119 4.94 -7.38 17.49
C GLU A 119 4.81 -8.88 17.81
N ASN A 120 3.63 -9.49 17.69
CA ASN A 120 3.44 -10.89 18.08
C ASN A 120 4.03 -11.94 17.10
N ASN A 121 4.88 -11.55 16.15
CA ASN A 121 5.62 -12.48 15.28
C ASN A 121 7.12 -12.14 15.15
N SER A 122 7.73 -11.46 16.13
CA SER A 122 9.20 -11.45 16.24
C SER A 122 9.65 -12.33 17.38
N SER A 123 9.92 -13.60 17.06
CA SER A 123 10.99 -14.32 17.72
C SER A 123 12.25 -13.46 17.68
N THR A 124 12.74 -13.14 18.87
CA THR A 124 14.04 -12.60 19.24
C THR A 124 15.06 -12.50 18.09
N ASN A 125 15.38 -11.29 17.66
CA ASN A 125 16.71 -10.96 17.15
C ASN A 125 16.96 -9.46 17.35
N THR A 126 17.75 -9.16 18.36
CA THR A 126 18.49 -7.92 18.56
C THR A 126 19.47 -7.73 17.40
N GLU A 127 18.98 -7.29 16.25
CA GLU A 127 19.86 -6.91 15.14
C GLU A 127 20.57 -5.59 15.46
N LYS A 128 21.90 -5.71 15.52
CA LYS A 128 22.88 -4.66 15.79
C LYS A 128 22.63 -3.39 14.94
N LYS A 129 22.73 -2.23 15.60
CA LYS A 129 22.66 -0.83 15.10
C LYS A 129 23.63 -0.45 13.95
N GLY A 130 24.22 -1.40 13.21
CA GLY A 130 25.37 -1.14 12.33
C GLY A 130 25.10 -0.88 10.85
N ASN A 131 23.91 -1.16 10.31
CA ASN A 131 23.66 -1.06 8.85
C ASN A 131 22.28 -0.52 8.44
N THR A 132 21.43 -0.20 9.41
CA THR A 132 20.03 0.19 9.16
C THR A 132 19.88 1.60 8.59
N ASP A 133 20.86 2.48 8.77
CA ASP A 133 20.78 3.86 8.28
C ASP A 133 21.06 4.01 6.78
N ARG A 134 21.73 3.04 6.13
CA ARG A 134 21.98 3.10 4.67
C ARG A 134 20.71 2.81 3.84
N TYR A 135 19.79 2.01 4.37
CA TYR A 135 18.55 1.64 3.68
C TYR A 135 17.35 2.51 4.05
N LYS A 136 17.42 3.29 5.14
CA LYS A 136 16.31 4.14 5.61
C LYS A 136 15.84 5.20 4.62
N LYS A 137 16.66 5.56 3.63
CA LYS A 137 16.30 6.59 2.65
C LYS A 137 15.42 6.06 1.52
N GLU A 138 15.58 4.79 1.16
CA GLU A 138 14.89 4.21 0.01
C GLU A 138 13.59 3.51 0.41
N SER A 139 12.54 3.76 -0.38
CA SER A 139 11.22 3.19 -0.19
C SER A 139 10.69 2.56 -1.48
N ILE A 140 9.81 1.57 -1.35
CA ILE A 140 9.08 1.01 -2.49
C ILE A 140 7.85 1.89 -2.74
N PRO A 141 7.57 2.30 -3.99
CA PRO A 141 6.37 3.08 -4.30
C PRO A 141 5.10 2.40 -3.75
N ARG A 142 4.25 3.18 -3.08
CA ARG A 142 3.03 2.69 -2.45
C ARG A 142 1.81 3.42 -3.00
N VAL A 143 0.68 2.73 -3.08
CA VAL A 143 -0.57 3.33 -3.53
C VAL A 143 -1.73 2.81 -2.70
N HIS A 144 -2.56 3.73 -2.22
CA HIS A 144 -3.81 3.36 -1.57
C HIS A 144 -4.78 2.78 -2.62
N ILE A 145 -5.51 1.71 -2.29
CA ILE A 145 -6.44 1.00 -3.19
C ILE A 145 -7.42 1.95 -3.91
N LYS A 146 -7.84 3.02 -3.24
CA LYS A 146 -8.75 4.05 -3.78
C LYS A 146 -8.19 4.76 -5.02
N ASN A 147 -6.87 4.88 -5.11
CA ASN A 147 -6.15 5.59 -6.16
C ASN A 147 -5.57 4.65 -7.23
N LEU A 148 -5.74 3.33 -7.07
CA LEU A 148 -5.10 2.35 -7.94
C LEU A 148 -5.53 2.47 -9.41
N ARG A 149 -6.81 2.78 -9.66
CA ARG A 149 -7.36 2.90 -11.03
C ARG A 149 -6.95 4.18 -11.76
N LYS A 150 -6.43 5.18 -11.04
CA LYS A 150 -6.09 6.50 -11.59
C LYS A 150 -4.67 6.59 -12.15
N LYS A 151 -3.86 5.54 -11.99
CA LYS A 151 -2.42 5.60 -12.24
C LYS A 151 -1.95 4.53 -13.20
N GLU A 152 -2.15 4.76 -14.50
CA GLU A 152 -1.59 3.91 -15.56
C GLU A 152 -0.05 3.81 -15.49
N GLU A 153 0.60 4.86 -14.98
CA GLU A 153 2.04 4.90 -14.70
C GLU A 153 2.55 3.81 -13.74
N LEU A 154 1.66 3.15 -12.99
CA LEU A 154 2.01 2.07 -12.06
C LEU A 154 2.00 0.69 -12.72
N LEU A 155 1.50 0.57 -13.94
CA LEU A 155 1.51 -0.71 -14.67
C LEU A 155 2.95 -1.15 -14.92
N ASP A 156 3.18 -2.47 -14.81
CA ASP A 156 4.48 -3.13 -14.97
C ASP A 156 5.55 -2.71 -13.94
N ASN A 157 5.15 -1.99 -12.90
CA ASN A 157 6.02 -1.61 -11.79
C ASN A 157 5.78 -2.48 -10.56
N HIS A 158 6.85 -2.70 -9.79
CA HIS A 158 6.77 -3.30 -8.47
C HIS A 158 6.35 -2.25 -7.45
N ILE A 159 5.20 -2.47 -6.81
CA ILE A 159 4.58 -1.50 -5.92
C ILE A 159 3.98 -2.17 -4.71
N ILE A 160 3.68 -1.37 -3.69
CA ILE A 160 2.84 -1.80 -2.58
C ILE A 160 1.45 -1.22 -2.72
N ILE A 161 0.44 -2.08 -2.74
CA ILE A 161 -0.97 -1.68 -2.71
C ILE A 161 -1.48 -1.93 -1.30
N TYR A 162 -2.10 -0.91 -0.72
CA TYR A 162 -2.64 -1.00 0.64
C TYR A 162 -4.01 -0.35 0.74
N GLY A 163 -4.81 -0.76 1.71
CA GLY A 163 -6.15 -0.18 1.89
C GLY A 163 -7.10 -1.09 2.66
N LYS A 164 -8.36 -0.66 2.68
CA LYS A 164 -9.51 -1.46 3.10
C LYS A 164 -10.27 -1.96 1.89
N ALA A 165 -10.67 -3.23 1.91
CA ALA A 165 -11.45 -3.84 0.85
C ALA A 165 -12.29 -4.98 1.41
N GLU A 166 -13.37 -5.30 0.69
CA GLU A 166 -14.04 -6.57 0.81
C GLU A 166 -13.22 -7.61 0.04
N LEU A 167 -12.79 -8.67 0.73
CA LEU A 167 -12.07 -9.80 0.16
C LEU A 167 -13.05 -10.92 -0.19
N GLU A 168 -13.01 -11.36 -1.43
CA GLU A 168 -13.68 -12.55 -1.94
C GLU A 168 -12.62 -13.56 -2.42
N ILE A 169 -12.62 -14.76 -1.85
CA ILE A 169 -11.69 -15.83 -2.16
C ILE A 169 -12.41 -16.88 -3.02
N LYS A 170 -11.85 -17.14 -4.20
CA LYS A 170 -12.30 -18.20 -5.10
C LYS A 170 -11.24 -19.26 -5.25
N ASN A 171 -11.65 -20.52 -5.17
CA ASN A 171 -10.79 -21.66 -5.44
C ASN A 171 -11.04 -22.12 -6.88
N HIS A 172 -9.97 -22.29 -7.63
CA HIS A 172 -10.00 -22.84 -8.98
C HIS A 172 -9.05 -24.01 -9.05
N GLU A 173 -9.49 -25.13 -9.64
CA GLU A 173 -8.56 -26.19 -10.04
C GLU A 173 -7.90 -25.80 -11.36
N ARG A 174 -6.58 -25.95 -11.44
CA ARG A 174 -5.84 -25.87 -12.70
C ARG A 174 -5.03 -27.14 -12.89
N THR A 175 -4.87 -27.55 -14.14
CA THR A 175 -4.00 -28.66 -14.51
C THR A 175 -2.65 -28.12 -14.93
N ASN A 176 -1.57 -28.66 -14.37
CA ASN A 176 -0.23 -28.36 -14.81
C ASN A 176 -0.04 -28.89 -16.24
N LYS A 177 0.33 -28.02 -17.19
CA LYS A 177 0.52 -28.42 -18.59
C LYS A 177 1.66 -29.41 -18.79
N GLN A 178 2.65 -29.43 -17.89
CA GLN A 178 3.82 -30.30 -17.96
C GLN A 178 3.61 -31.61 -17.20
N THR A 179 3.16 -31.55 -15.94
CA THR A 179 3.01 -32.75 -15.10
C THR A 179 1.63 -33.41 -15.21
N LYS A 180 0.65 -32.75 -15.84
CA LYS A 180 -0.78 -33.13 -15.90
C LYS A 180 -1.47 -33.24 -14.52
N GLU A 181 -0.78 -32.90 -13.44
CA GLU A 181 -1.35 -32.90 -12.09
C GLU A 181 -2.30 -31.71 -11.90
N LYS A 182 -3.40 -31.94 -11.18
CA LYS A 182 -4.31 -30.89 -10.76
C LYS A 182 -3.75 -30.20 -9.51
N PHE A 183 -3.80 -28.88 -9.49
CA PHE A 183 -3.45 -28.07 -8.33
C PHE A 183 -4.47 -26.96 -8.11
N THR A 184 -4.69 -26.62 -6.84
CA THR A 184 -5.61 -25.56 -6.45
C THR A 184 -4.92 -24.20 -6.56
N VAL A 185 -5.60 -23.28 -7.23
CA VAL A 185 -5.27 -21.86 -7.30
C VAL A 185 -6.32 -21.11 -6.49
N LYS A 186 -5.87 -20.36 -5.48
CA LYS A 186 -6.72 -19.41 -4.76
C LYS A 186 -6.63 -18.05 -5.42
N GLN A 187 -7.76 -17.53 -5.89
CA GLN A 187 -7.86 -16.16 -6.38
C GLN A 187 -8.46 -15.27 -5.29
N LEU A 188 -7.72 -14.26 -4.91
CA LEU A 188 -8.14 -13.22 -3.97
C LEU A 188 -8.65 -12.03 -4.78
N ILE A 189 -9.91 -11.69 -4.61
CA ILE A 189 -10.59 -10.61 -5.31
C ILE A 189 -10.85 -9.50 -4.30
N PHE A 190 -10.29 -8.32 -4.56
CA PHE A 190 -10.42 -7.16 -3.69
C PHE A 190 -11.47 -6.23 -4.29
N ARG A 191 -12.57 -6.02 -3.55
CA ARG A 191 -13.68 -5.15 -3.93
C ARG A 191 -13.74 -3.92 -3.04
N ARG A 192 -14.25 -2.83 -3.61
CA ARG A 192 -14.60 -1.62 -2.90
C ARG A 192 -15.98 -1.16 -3.36
N GLU A 193 -16.88 -0.94 -2.41
CA GLU A 193 -18.27 -0.50 -2.71
C GLU A 193 -18.94 -1.45 -3.74
N GLY A 194 -18.77 -2.77 -3.55
CA GLY A 194 -19.27 -3.83 -4.44
C GLY A 194 -18.50 -3.99 -5.76
N LYS A 195 -17.66 -3.02 -6.15
CA LYS A 195 -16.94 -3.02 -7.43
C LYS A 195 -15.58 -3.72 -7.30
N PHE A 196 -15.27 -4.57 -8.28
CA PHE A 196 -13.94 -5.18 -8.42
C PHE A 196 -12.86 -4.10 -8.50
N VAL A 197 -11.76 -4.21 -7.76
CA VAL A 197 -10.62 -3.30 -7.91
C VAL A 197 -9.43 -4.00 -8.55
N PHE A 198 -8.95 -5.07 -7.92
CA PHE A 198 -7.86 -5.91 -8.44
C PHE A 198 -7.97 -7.33 -7.88
N SER A 199 -7.14 -8.23 -8.40
CA SER A 199 -7.02 -9.59 -7.87
C SER A 199 -5.58 -10.05 -7.69
N ILE A 200 -5.39 -11.07 -6.85
CA ILE A 200 -4.14 -11.78 -6.67
C ILE A 200 -4.42 -13.26 -6.91
N SER A 201 -3.61 -13.91 -7.73
CA SER A 201 -3.66 -15.36 -7.89
C SER A 201 -2.53 -15.99 -7.08
N LEU A 202 -2.89 -16.88 -6.16
CA LEU A 202 -1.96 -17.66 -5.35
C LEU A 202 -2.03 -19.13 -5.78
N SER A 203 -0.87 -19.77 -5.89
CA SER A 203 -0.74 -21.19 -6.22
C SER A 203 0.24 -21.87 -5.27
N GLY A 204 0.14 -23.20 -5.18
CA GLY A 204 1.05 -24.04 -4.39
C GLY A 204 1.07 -23.67 -2.91
N TYR A 205 2.27 -23.58 -2.32
CA TYR A 205 2.45 -23.31 -0.88
C TYR A 205 1.74 -22.03 -0.40
N LYS A 206 1.72 -20.95 -1.20
CA LYS A 206 1.05 -19.70 -0.82
C LYS A 206 -0.48 -19.84 -0.77
N ALA A 207 -1.05 -20.65 -1.64
CA ALA A 207 -2.48 -20.94 -1.62
C ALA A 207 -2.86 -21.77 -0.38
N ASN A 208 -2.04 -22.76 -0.04
CA ASN A 208 -2.31 -23.67 1.08
C ASN A 208 -2.19 -22.98 2.44
N ASN A 209 -1.26 -22.04 2.61
CA ASN A 209 -1.05 -21.34 3.89
C ASN A 209 -1.86 -20.05 4.06
N LEU A 210 -2.76 -19.73 3.14
CA LEU A 210 -3.67 -18.62 3.34
C LEU A 210 -4.80 -19.02 4.29
N SER A 211 -4.72 -18.54 5.53
CA SER A 211 -5.74 -18.71 6.59
C SER A 211 -6.89 -17.70 6.52
N GLN A 212 -6.80 -16.72 5.61
CA GLN A 212 -7.80 -15.69 5.44
C GLN A 212 -9.07 -16.26 4.81
N GLU A 213 -10.25 -15.81 5.25
CA GLU A 213 -11.53 -16.07 4.58
C GLU A 213 -12.14 -14.75 4.07
N ASN A 214 -13.31 -14.86 3.46
CA ASN A 214 -14.05 -13.71 2.93
C ASN A 214 -14.35 -12.66 4.00
N GLY A 215 -14.59 -11.43 3.56
CA GLY A 215 -15.06 -10.33 4.42
C GLY A 215 -14.20 -9.07 4.31
N ASN A 216 -14.49 -8.11 5.18
CA ASN A 216 -13.79 -6.82 5.19
C ASN A 216 -12.40 -6.95 5.81
N ILE A 217 -11.39 -6.46 5.09
CA ILE A 217 -9.99 -6.60 5.48
C ILE A 217 -9.25 -5.29 5.32
N SER A 218 -8.21 -5.11 6.14
CA SER A 218 -7.14 -4.16 5.89
C SER A 218 -5.93 -4.93 5.39
N PHE A 219 -5.27 -4.42 4.35
CA PHE A 219 -4.20 -5.19 3.72
C PHE A 219 -3.06 -4.28 3.25
N ALA A 220 -1.90 -4.90 3.06
CA ALA A 220 -0.80 -4.36 2.30
C ALA A 220 -0.13 -5.49 1.51
N VAL A 221 0.05 -5.31 0.20
CA VAL A 221 0.59 -6.32 -0.71
C VAL A 221 1.71 -5.74 -1.52
N PHE A 222 2.82 -6.47 -1.61
CA PHE A 222 3.89 -6.15 -2.53
C PHE A 222 3.87 -7.11 -3.73
N GLY A 223 3.92 -6.53 -4.92
CA GLY A 223 4.02 -7.30 -6.15
C GLY A 223 4.11 -6.44 -7.38
N GLU A 224 4.18 -7.12 -8.52
CA GLU A 224 4.17 -6.48 -9.83
C GLU A 224 2.71 -6.25 -10.26
N LEU A 225 2.35 -5.00 -10.54
CA LEU A 225 1.01 -4.67 -11.03
C LEU A 225 0.93 -4.93 -12.53
N LYS A 226 0.04 -5.84 -12.93
CA LYS A 226 -0.22 -6.19 -14.32
C LYS A 226 -1.65 -5.88 -14.70
N LYS A 227 -1.85 -5.57 -15.98
CA LYS A 227 -3.17 -5.49 -16.60
C LYS A 227 -3.42 -6.79 -17.37
N ASN A 228 -4.39 -7.57 -16.90
CA ASN A 228 -4.91 -8.75 -17.61
C ASN A 228 -6.25 -8.38 -18.22
N SER A 229 -6.25 -8.10 -19.53
CA SER A 229 -7.39 -7.52 -20.27
C SER A 229 -7.93 -6.24 -19.61
N SER A 230 -9.17 -6.26 -19.12
CA SER A 230 -9.86 -5.16 -18.43
C SER A 230 -9.59 -5.12 -16.93
N PHE A 231 -8.81 -6.06 -16.38
CA PHE A 231 -8.65 -6.24 -14.93
C PHE A 231 -7.22 -6.02 -14.47
N LEU A 232 -7.08 -5.41 -13.29
CA LEU A 232 -5.79 -5.32 -12.60
C LEU A 232 -5.53 -6.61 -11.82
N ASN A 233 -4.32 -7.15 -11.99
CA ASN A 233 -3.83 -8.32 -11.28
C ASN A 233 -2.46 -8.02 -10.68
N ILE A 234 -2.22 -8.46 -9.44
CA ILE A 234 -0.90 -8.36 -8.84
C ILE A 234 -0.26 -9.74 -8.86
N LYS A 235 0.90 -9.83 -9.49
CA LYS A 235 1.81 -10.96 -9.29
C LYS A 235 2.53 -10.75 -7.96
N SER A 236 1.96 -11.30 -6.90
CA SER A 236 2.41 -11.06 -5.53
C SER A 236 3.70 -11.83 -5.21
N HIS A 237 4.71 -11.08 -4.79
CA HIS A 237 5.91 -11.65 -4.18
C HIS A 237 5.66 -11.91 -2.69
N THR A 238 4.97 -11.00 -2.00
CA THR A 238 4.58 -11.15 -0.59
C THR A 238 3.19 -10.57 -0.32
N LEU A 239 2.53 -11.10 0.73
CA LEU A 239 1.16 -10.74 1.12
C LEU A 239 1.11 -10.57 2.64
N ARG A 240 0.65 -9.41 3.12
CA ARG A 240 0.31 -9.20 4.54
C ARG A 240 -1.13 -8.72 4.66
N ILE A 241 -1.92 -9.45 5.42
CA ILE A 241 -3.34 -9.16 5.63
C ILE A 241 -3.59 -9.08 7.14
N CYS A 242 -4.36 -8.09 7.55
CA CYS A 242 -4.88 -7.97 8.90
C CYS A 242 -6.41 -7.95 8.84
N ARG A 243 -7.08 -8.88 9.53
CA ARG A 243 -8.53 -8.77 9.75
C ARG A 243 -8.78 -7.72 10.83
N PHE A 244 -9.72 -6.84 10.54
CA PHE A 244 -10.40 -6.09 11.58
C PHE A 244 -11.74 -6.75 11.80
N VAL A 245 -11.94 -7.29 12.99
CA VAL A 245 -13.29 -7.50 13.50
C VAL A 245 -13.72 -6.14 14.00
N SER A 246 -14.35 -5.34 13.12
CA SER A 246 -15.14 -4.22 13.62
C SER A 246 -16.33 -4.85 14.33
N ASP A 247 -16.27 -4.94 15.66
CA ASP A 247 -17.47 -5.09 16.47
C ASP A 247 -18.36 -3.88 16.18
N PHE A 248 -19.24 -4.03 15.20
CA PHE A 248 -20.40 -3.16 15.05
C PHE A 248 -21.35 -3.53 16.19
N ARG A 249 -21.18 -2.87 17.34
CA ARG A 249 -22.34 -2.57 18.17
C ARG A 249 -23.01 -1.33 17.58
N SER A 250 -24.19 -1.59 17.04
CA SER A 250 -25.27 -0.66 16.71
C SER A 250 -25.41 0.49 17.69
#